data_AF-A0AA89BIZ7-F1
#
_entry.id   AF-A0AA89BIZ7-F1
#
_cell.length_a   1.000
_cell.length_b   1.000
_cell.length_c   1.000
_cell.angle_alpha   90.00
_cell.angle_beta   90.00
_cell.angle_gamma   90.00
#
_symmetry.space_group_name_H-M   'P 1'
#
loop_
_entity.id
_entity.type
_entity.pdbx_description
1 polymer ?
#
loop_
_entity_poly.entity_id
_entity_poly.type
_entity_poly.pdbx_seq_one_letter_code
_entity_poly.pdbx_strand_id
1 'polypeptide(L)'
;MVPTNPSGSRTTRTTDTPVDRTDEPEDKSDHAEKDVTSSTAKEDQANQRDGKKYSQKADHDEETRPDHRTPLEKYRPGYLWVSDITRQNWCEQQMLYTFTLPTIVEETPVMVQGTDLHLARELACHNVVNVKVTSSEDIWAIKVLNLNTAVQAFLNGAKLAREVPIFGFPLEQDVFMVGLIDELSQMCTQALSANNLDELMDYVFMRMQMLTCVNRLFIEYVHQDSKETLLQKEVTFCEEDVSRSFGHYMRFWRGHREVEGVDIEEAWKCQKCDFNSVCEWREKKAQEYANRNRRKNKLL
;
A
#
# COMPACT_ATOMS: atom_id res chain seq x y z
N MET A 1 20.65 -59.88 9.00
CA MET A 1 20.51 -61.35 9.01
C MET A 1 19.36 -61.70 9.92
N VAL A 2 18.33 -62.34 9.36
CA VAL A 2 17.11 -62.80 10.03
C VAL A 2 17.45 -63.97 10.97
N PRO A 3 16.75 -64.08 12.11
CA PRO A 3 16.17 -65.38 12.44
C PRO A 3 14.68 -65.29 12.79
N THR A 4 13.96 -66.22 12.20
CA THR A 4 12.56 -66.59 12.38
C THR A 4 12.32 -67.31 13.71
N ASN A 5 11.13 -67.15 14.29
CA ASN A 5 10.45 -68.24 15.00
C ASN A 5 8.91 -68.09 14.95
N PRO A 6 8.12 -69.19 14.99
CA PRO A 6 6.75 -69.22 14.50
C PRO A 6 5.66 -69.43 15.58
N SER A 7 4.42 -69.43 15.09
CA SER A 7 3.23 -70.17 15.57
C SER A 7 2.29 -69.51 16.62
N GLY A 8 0.99 -69.53 16.31
CA GLY A 8 -0.09 -69.22 17.25
C GLY A 8 -1.39 -68.72 16.63
N SER A 9 -2.13 -69.61 15.94
CA SER A 9 -3.53 -69.49 15.49
C SER A 9 -4.49 -68.97 16.59
N ARG A 10 -5.65 -68.34 16.35
CA ARG A 10 -6.80 -68.77 15.53
C ARG A 10 -7.92 -67.73 15.72
N THR A 11 -8.65 -67.32 14.68
CA THR A 11 -10.12 -67.16 14.71
C THR A 11 -10.66 -66.95 13.31
N THR A 12 -11.80 -67.58 13.06
CA THR A 12 -12.40 -67.86 11.75
C THR A 12 -13.55 -66.90 11.42
N ARG A 13 -13.47 -66.42 10.18
CA ARG A 13 -14.44 -65.96 9.17
C ARG A 13 -15.96 -66.14 9.34
N THR A 14 -16.65 -65.32 8.52
CA THR A 14 -18.01 -65.39 7.89
C THR A 14 -19.14 -64.69 8.64
N THR A 15 -20.00 -63.83 8.06
CA THR A 15 -20.28 -63.41 6.67
C THR A 15 -21.20 -62.17 6.73
N ASP A 16 -20.89 -61.10 6.00
CA ASP A 16 -21.81 -59.95 5.81
C ASP A 16 -22.39 -59.98 4.39
N THR A 17 -23.71 -59.81 4.32
CA THR A 17 -24.50 -59.62 3.08
C THR A 17 -24.68 -58.12 2.80
N PRO A 18 -24.84 -57.71 1.53
CA PRO A 18 -24.71 -56.33 1.10
C PRO A 18 -26.05 -55.59 1.13
N VAL A 19 -26.02 -54.28 1.43
CA VAL A 19 -27.16 -53.38 1.18
C VAL A 19 -26.73 -52.22 0.30
N ASP A 20 -27.52 -52.17 -0.77
CA ASP A 20 -27.71 -51.28 -1.90
C ASP A 20 -27.41 -49.78 -1.72
N ARG A 21 -26.92 -49.20 -2.81
CA ARG A 21 -26.75 -47.76 -3.04
C ARG A 21 -28.05 -47.22 -3.60
N THR A 22 -28.56 -46.14 -3.01
CA THR A 22 -29.46 -45.22 -3.71
C THR A 22 -28.93 -43.80 -3.56
N ASP A 23 -28.42 -43.33 -4.69
CA ASP A 23 -28.18 -41.96 -5.16
C ASP A 23 -28.68 -40.81 -4.27
N GLU A 24 -27.75 -40.04 -3.72
CA GLU A 24 -27.95 -38.63 -3.40
C GLU A 24 -27.11 -37.77 -4.37
N PRO A 25 -27.64 -36.63 -4.82
CA PRO A 25 -27.10 -35.91 -5.97
C PRO A 25 -25.79 -35.19 -5.62
N GLU A 26 -24.86 -35.24 -6.57
CA GLU A 26 -23.62 -34.45 -6.59
C GLU A 26 -23.94 -32.95 -6.46
N ASP A 27 -23.69 -32.39 -5.28
CA ASP A 27 -23.63 -30.95 -5.08
C ASP A 27 -22.34 -30.45 -5.75
N LYS A 28 -22.52 -29.77 -6.89
CA LYS A 28 -21.46 -29.10 -7.60
C LYS A 28 -20.94 -28.01 -6.67
N SER A 29 -19.76 -28.24 -6.10
CA SER A 29 -19.01 -27.21 -5.38
C SER A 29 -18.69 -26.08 -6.35
N ASP A 30 -19.57 -25.08 -6.41
CA ASP A 30 -19.31 -23.80 -7.01
C ASP A 30 -18.11 -23.19 -6.29
N HIS A 31 -17.01 -23.05 -7.04
CA HIS A 31 -15.88 -22.21 -6.67
C HIS A 31 -16.34 -20.75 -6.60
N ALA A 32 -16.90 -20.35 -5.47
CA ALA A 32 -17.29 -18.98 -5.21
C ALA A 32 -16.98 -18.61 -3.76
N GLU A 33 -15.73 -18.26 -3.49
CA GLU A 33 -15.40 -17.33 -2.40
C GLU A 33 -14.03 -16.69 -2.66
N LYS A 34 -14.05 -15.56 -3.37
CA LYS A 34 -12.98 -14.55 -3.33
C LYS A 34 -13.62 -13.24 -2.90
N ASP A 35 -13.78 -13.07 -1.59
CA ASP A 35 -14.09 -11.76 -1.01
C ASP A 35 -13.39 -11.65 0.36
N VAL A 36 -12.08 -11.89 0.35
CA VAL A 36 -11.21 -11.58 1.50
C VAL A 36 -10.35 -10.40 1.10
N THR A 37 -10.88 -9.20 1.29
CA THR A 37 -10.11 -7.97 1.14
C THR A 37 -10.17 -7.20 2.45
N SER A 38 -9.01 -7.05 3.06
CA SER A 38 -8.71 -6.07 4.10
C SER A 38 -9.33 -4.72 3.73
N SER A 39 -10.16 -4.17 4.63
CA SER A 39 -11.01 -2.99 4.40
C SER A 39 -10.28 -1.72 3.95
N THR A 40 -8.95 -1.67 4.04
CA THR A 40 -8.10 -0.57 3.55
C THR A 40 -8.00 -0.55 2.02
N ALA A 41 -7.96 -1.70 1.35
CA ALA A 41 -7.84 -1.79 -0.11
C ALA A 41 -9.10 -1.32 -0.84
N LYS A 42 -10.26 -1.43 -0.19
CA LYS A 42 -11.55 -0.98 -0.76
C LYS A 42 -11.66 0.54 -0.79
N GLU A 43 -10.99 1.31 0.08
CA GLU A 43 -10.98 2.78 0.00
C GLU A 43 -10.11 3.32 -1.14
N ASP A 44 -8.95 2.73 -1.42
CA ASP A 44 -8.10 3.17 -2.53
C ASP A 44 -8.75 2.93 -3.90
N GLN A 45 -9.52 1.83 -4.03
CA GLN A 45 -10.33 1.59 -5.22
C GLN A 45 -11.67 2.36 -5.20
N ALA A 46 -12.29 2.58 -4.04
CA ALA A 46 -13.54 3.35 -3.94
C ALA A 46 -13.32 4.85 -4.17
N ASN A 47 -12.23 5.45 -3.70
CA ASN A 47 -11.88 6.85 -4.02
C ASN A 47 -11.38 7.03 -5.46
N GLN A 48 -11.07 5.95 -6.19
CA GLN A 48 -10.93 5.96 -7.66
C GLN A 48 -12.25 5.67 -8.39
N ARG A 49 -13.20 4.98 -7.75
CA ARG A 49 -14.52 4.60 -8.34
C ARG A 49 -15.66 5.56 -8.01
N ASP A 50 -15.52 6.43 -7.01
CA ASP A 50 -16.45 7.51 -6.67
C ASP A 50 -16.13 8.81 -7.43
N GLY A 51 -15.61 8.67 -8.65
CA GLY A 51 -16.04 9.55 -9.73
C GLY A 51 -17.55 9.37 -9.88
N LYS A 52 -18.34 10.21 -9.19
CA LYS A 52 -19.79 10.34 -9.37
C LYS A 52 -20.14 10.05 -10.83
N LYS A 53 -21.04 9.09 -11.06
CA LYS A 53 -21.79 8.98 -12.33
C LYS A 53 -22.44 10.34 -12.59
N TYR A 54 -21.73 11.23 -13.27
CA TYR A 54 -22.32 12.43 -13.82
C TYR A 54 -23.06 11.95 -15.07
N SER A 55 -24.38 11.76 -14.90
CA SER A 55 -25.30 11.73 -16.02
C SER A 55 -25.14 13.07 -16.75
N GLN A 56 -24.32 13.12 -17.79
CA GLN A 56 -24.34 14.22 -18.75
C GLN A 56 -25.69 14.17 -19.46
N LYS A 57 -26.65 14.93 -18.94
CA LYS A 57 -27.59 15.59 -19.85
C LYS A 57 -26.78 16.68 -20.52
N ALA A 58 -26.61 16.53 -21.82
CA ALA A 58 -26.02 17.56 -22.67
C ALA A 58 -27.03 18.72 -22.73
N ASP A 59 -26.91 19.66 -21.79
CA ASP A 59 -27.36 21.03 -22.01
C ASP A 59 -26.12 21.81 -22.47
N HIS A 60 -26.09 22.09 -23.77
CA HIS A 60 -25.29 23.17 -24.32
C HIS A 60 -25.69 24.45 -23.57
N ASP A 61 -24.70 25.20 -23.09
CA ASP A 61 -24.78 26.58 -22.54
C ASP A 61 -24.66 26.73 -21.01
N GLU A 62 -23.59 26.21 -20.39
CA GLU A 62 -23.06 26.82 -19.16
C GLU A 62 -21.62 27.32 -19.40
N GLU A 63 -21.50 28.61 -19.67
CA GLU A 63 -20.25 29.35 -19.73
C GLU A 63 -19.52 29.20 -18.39
N THR A 64 -18.35 28.55 -18.43
CA THR A 64 -17.64 27.98 -17.29
C THR A 64 -17.23 29.03 -16.26
N ARG A 65 -17.93 29.07 -15.12
CA ARG A 65 -17.44 29.79 -13.93
C ARG A 65 -16.08 29.19 -13.49
N PRO A 66 -15.07 30.00 -13.14
CA PRO A 66 -13.79 29.47 -12.67
C PRO A 66 -13.99 28.64 -11.39
N ASP A 67 -13.50 27.40 -11.36
CA ASP A 67 -13.47 26.60 -10.13
C ASP A 67 -12.39 27.16 -9.21
N HIS A 68 -12.81 27.77 -8.09
CA HIS A 68 -11.91 28.40 -7.11
C HIS A 68 -11.42 27.44 -6.03
N ARG A 69 -11.81 26.17 -6.07
CA ARG A 69 -11.37 25.17 -5.10
C ARG A 69 -9.89 24.83 -5.30
N THR A 70 -9.20 24.62 -4.19
CA THR A 70 -7.85 24.08 -4.18
C THR A 70 -7.85 22.62 -4.66
N PRO A 71 -6.71 22.08 -5.14
CA PRO A 71 -6.62 20.67 -5.49
C PRO A 71 -6.99 19.72 -4.34
N LEU A 72 -6.68 20.09 -3.08
CA LEU A 72 -7.07 19.33 -1.89
C LEU A 72 -8.60 19.23 -1.79
N GLU A 73 -9.29 20.36 -1.85
CA GLU A 73 -10.77 20.40 -1.78
C GLU A 73 -11.43 19.70 -2.96
N LYS A 74 -10.79 19.73 -4.13
CA LYS A 74 -11.34 19.16 -5.36
C LYS A 74 -11.18 17.65 -5.46
N TYR A 75 -10.00 17.12 -5.14
CA TYR A 75 -9.65 15.71 -5.41
C TYR A 75 -9.54 14.84 -4.15
N ARG A 76 -9.33 15.45 -2.98
CA ARG A 76 -9.08 14.76 -1.71
C ARG A 76 -9.72 15.51 -0.52
N PRO A 77 -11.06 15.68 -0.49
CA PRO A 77 -11.70 16.36 0.61
C PRO A 77 -11.49 15.59 1.92
N GLY A 78 -10.87 16.25 2.91
CA GLY A 78 -10.65 15.70 4.25
C GLY A 78 -9.18 15.35 4.54
N TYR A 79 -8.57 14.44 3.77
CA TYR A 79 -7.21 13.98 4.03
C TYR A 79 -6.48 13.52 2.76
N LEU A 80 -5.16 13.50 2.83
CA LEU A 80 -4.28 12.94 1.79
C LEU A 80 -3.76 11.56 2.20
N TRP A 81 -3.54 10.71 1.19
CA TRP A 81 -2.75 9.50 1.41
C TRP A 81 -1.26 9.83 1.25
N VAL A 82 -0.40 9.13 2.00
CA VAL A 82 1.05 9.18 1.75
C VAL A 82 1.37 8.83 0.29
N SER A 83 0.60 7.92 -0.31
CA SER A 83 0.73 7.56 -1.72
C SER A 83 0.48 8.72 -2.68
N ASP A 84 -0.39 9.69 -2.33
CA ASP A 84 -0.60 10.89 -3.13
C ASP A 84 0.69 11.75 -3.22
N ILE A 85 1.44 11.86 -2.12
CA ILE A 85 2.73 12.57 -2.09
C ILE A 85 3.79 11.83 -2.89
N THR A 86 3.86 10.51 -2.75
CA THR A 86 4.83 9.72 -3.53
C THR A 86 4.55 9.76 -5.03
N ARG A 87 3.27 9.89 -5.45
CA ARG A 87 2.89 10.12 -6.85
C ARG A 87 3.38 11.48 -7.35
N GLN A 88 3.33 12.54 -6.53
CA GLN A 88 3.93 13.83 -6.87
C GLN A 88 5.44 13.72 -7.10
N ASN A 89 6.13 13.03 -6.18
CA ASN A 89 7.57 12.81 -6.27
C ASN A 89 7.97 12.01 -7.53
N TRP A 90 7.09 11.15 -8.04
CA TRP A 90 7.31 10.52 -9.33
C TRP A 90 7.10 11.50 -10.49
N CYS A 91 5.90 12.09 -10.59
CA CYS A 91 5.57 13.14 -11.56
C CYS A 91 4.20 13.76 -11.21
N GLU A 92 4.15 15.06 -10.86
CA GLU A 92 2.88 15.70 -10.51
C GLU A 92 1.91 15.82 -11.69
N GLN A 93 2.43 16.05 -12.90
CA GLN A 93 1.60 16.05 -14.11
C GLN A 93 0.91 14.69 -14.32
N GLN A 94 1.63 13.58 -14.13
CA GLN A 94 1.06 12.24 -14.22
C GLN A 94 0.00 12.06 -13.13
N MET A 95 0.30 12.43 -11.89
CA MET A 95 -0.65 12.38 -10.79
C MET A 95 -1.93 13.16 -11.11
N LEU A 96 -1.83 14.38 -11.61
CA LEU A 96 -3.01 15.18 -11.96
C LEU A 96 -3.86 14.50 -13.03
N TYR A 97 -3.24 13.89 -14.04
CA TYR A 97 -3.98 13.15 -15.06
C TYR A 97 -4.77 11.97 -14.50
N THR A 98 -4.30 11.33 -13.42
CA THR A 98 -5.10 10.29 -12.74
C THR A 98 -6.41 10.82 -12.15
N PHE A 99 -6.51 12.13 -11.89
CA PHE A 99 -7.74 12.77 -11.40
C PHE A 99 -8.60 13.38 -12.51
N THR A 100 -7.98 13.81 -13.62
CA THR A 100 -8.66 14.63 -14.64
C THR A 100 -8.98 13.88 -15.91
N LEU A 101 -8.29 12.77 -16.20
CA LEU A 101 -8.49 11.98 -17.41
C LEU A 101 -9.12 10.62 -17.10
N PRO A 102 -10.07 10.15 -17.93
CA PRO A 102 -10.62 8.82 -17.80
C PRO A 102 -9.51 7.79 -18.05
N THR A 103 -9.07 7.13 -16.98
CA THR A 103 -8.03 6.09 -17.05
C THR A 103 -8.68 4.75 -16.72
N ILE A 104 -8.55 3.78 -17.63
CA ILE A 104 -8.94 2.38 -17.34
C ILE A 104 -7.68 1.71 -16.80
N VAL A 105 -7.69 1.40 -15.49
CA VAL A 105 -6.63 0.62 -14.87
C VAL A 105 -6.94 -0.85 -15.17
N GLU A 106 -6.22 -1.43 -16.12
CA GLU A 106 -6.30 -2.88 -16.39
C GLU A 106 -5.39 -3.64 -15.43
N GLU A 107 -5.97 -4.60 -14.70
CA GLU A 107 -5.18 -5.49 -13.85
C GLU A 107 -4.29 -6.40 -14.70
N THR A 108 -2.98 -6.18 -14.64
CA THR A 108 -2.01 -7.07 -15.28
C THR A 108 -1.72 -8.27 -14.38
N PRO A 109 -1.32 -9.43 -14.93
CA PRO A 109 -0.93 -10.60 -14.13
C PRO A 109 0.14 -10.28 -13.08
N VAL A 110 1.06 -9.36 -13.38
CA VAL A 110 2.12 -8.93 -12.46
C VAL A 110 1.56 -8.15 -11.28
N MET A 111 0.57 -7.27 -11.51
CA MET A 111 -0.08 -6.53 -10.43
C MET A 111 -0.88 -7.47 -9.52
N VAL A 112 -1.64 -8.40 -10.11
CA VAL A 112 -2.38 -9.42 -9.34
C VAL A 112 -1.44 -10.26 -8.48
N GLN A 113 -0.32 -10.73 -9.05
CA GLN A 113 0.69 -11.50 -8.31
C GLN A 113 1.31 -10.68 -7.16
N GLY A 114 1.47 -9.37 -7.34
CA GLY A 114 1.91 -8.45 -6.29
C GLY A 114 0.88 -8.32 -5.16
N THR A 115 -0.39 -8.11 -5.50
CA THR A 115 -1.48 -8.04 -4.51
C THR A 115 -1.62 -9.34 -3.73
N ASP A 116 -1.56 -10.50 -4.41
CA ASP A 116 -1.61 -11.80 -3.76
C ASP A 116 -0.43 -12.02 -2.80
N LEU A 117 0.75 -11.47 -3.12
CA LEU A 117 1.91 -11.53 -2.22
C LEU A 117 1.70 -10.71 -0.95
N HIS A 118 1.20 -9.47 -1.06
CA HIS A 118 0.89 -8.65 0.11
C HIS A 118 -0.16 -9.33 1.00
N LEU A 119 -1.23 -9.84 0.39
CA LEU A 119 -2.28 -10.56 1.10
C LEU A 119 -1.75 -11.81 1.82
N ALA A 120 -0.93 -12.62 1.15
CA ALA A 120 -0.32 -13.80 1.77
C ALA A 120 0.59 -13.42 2.97
N ARG A 121 1.33 -12.31 2.87
CA ARG A 121 2.17 -11.80 3.96
C ARG A 121 1.32 -11.28 5.14
N GLU A 122 0.26 -10.51 4.86
CA GLU A 122 -0.71 -10.02 5.84
C GLU A 122 -1.33 -11.19 6.63
N LEU A 123 -1.87 -12.18 5.93
CA LEU A 123 -2.52 -13.36 6.51
C LEU A 123 -1.58 -14.24 7.35
N ALA A 124 -0.27 -14.19 7.09
CA ALA A 124 0.72 -14.87 7.92
C ALA A 124 0.91 -14.20 9.30
N CYS A 125 0.52 -12.94 9.45
CA CYS A 125 0.65 -12.18 10.70
C CYS A 125 -0.66 -12.10 11.49
N HIS A 126 -1.79 -11.97 10.81
CA HIS A 126 -3.11 -11.93 11.45
C HIS A 126 -4.22 -12.34 10.48
N ASN A 127 -5.36 -12.76 11.04
CA ASN A 127 -6.54 -13.05 10.24
C ASN A 127 -7.24 -11.76 9.81
N VAL A 128 -7.69 -11.71 8.55
CA VAL A 128 -8.55 -10.64 8.06
C VAL A 128 -10.00 -10.96 8.42
N VAL A 129 -10.67 -10.03 9.09
CA VAL A 129 -12.08 -10.16 9.47
C VAL A 129 -12.91 -9.22 8.60
N ASN A 130 -13.96 -9.74 7.99
CA ASN A 130 -14.89 -8.93 7.22
C ASN A 130 -15.84 -8.17 8.17
N VAL A 131 -15.82 -6.84 8.11
CA VAL A 131 -16.65 -5.96 8.92
C VAL A 131 -17.57 -5.19 8.00
N LYS A 132 -18.88 -5.24 8.26
CA LYS A 132 -19.86 -4.44 7.52
C LYS A 132 -19.71 -2.96 7.90
N VAL A 133 -19.35 -2.14 6.92
CA VAL A 133 -19.26 -0.68 7.04
C VAL A 133 -20.58 -0.04 6.63
N THR A 134 -21.13 0.82 7.48
CA THR A 134 -22.39 1.54 7.22
C THR A 134 -22.26 3.06 7.29
N SER A 135 -21.20 3.57 7.94
CA SER A 135 -20.94 5.01 8.03
C SER A 135 -19.45 5.35 7.89
N SER A 136 -19.14 6.64 7.79
CA SER A 136 -17.75 7.14 7.80
C SER A 136 -17.08 6.91 9.16
N GLU A 137 -17.83 6.95 10.25
CA GLU A 137 -17.33 6.62 11.59
C GLU A 137 -16.90 5.16 11.69
N ASP A 138 -17.62 4.22 11.05
CA ASP A 138 -17.24 2.80 11.01
C ASP A 138 -15.86 2.62 10.35
N ILE A 139 -15.59 3.35 9.26
CA ILE A 139 -14.30 3.35 8.57
C ILE A 139 -13.17 3.76 9.54
N TRP A 140 -13.36 4.87 10.25
CA TRP A 140 -12.37 5.36 11.21
C TRP A 140 -12.21 4.42 12.41
N ALA A 141 -13.31 3.88 12.92
CA ALA A 141 -13.27 2.90 14.00
C ALA A 141 -12.44 1.68 13.60
N ILE A 142 -12.60 1.16 12.39
CA ILE A 142 -11.78 0.05 11.87
C ILE A 142 -10.30 0.44 11.78
N LYS A 143 -9.96 1.62 11.24
CA LYS A 143 -8.56 2.08 11.17
C LYS A 143 -7.92 2.18 12.56
N VAL A 144 -8.63 2.76 13.53
CA VAL A 144 -8.16 2.89 14.92
C VAL A 144 -8.02 1.52 15.59
N LEU A 145 -8.98 0.61 15.39
CA LEU A 145 -8.92 -0.74 15.94
C LEU A 145 -7.78 -1.57 15.33
N ASN A 146 -7.51 -1.44 14.04
CA ASN A 146 -6.40 -2.10 13.37
C ASN A 146 -5.05 -1.58 13.89
N LEU A 147 -4.89 -0.25 14.04
CA LEU A 147 -3.71 0.33 14.67
C LEU A 147 -3.54 -0.17 16.11
N ASN A 148 -4.61 -0.15 16.92
CA ASN A 148 -4.57 -0.66 18.28
C ASN A 148 -4.22 -2.16 18.32
N THR A 149 -4.72 -2.96 17.38
CA THR A 149 -4.40 -4.39 17.29
C THR A 149 -2.90 -4.61 17.05
N ALA A 150 -2.29 -3.83 16.15
CA ALA A 150 -0.84 -3.87 15.94
C ALA A 150 -0.06 -3.47 17.21
N VAL A 151 -0.47 -2.40 17.89
CA VAL A 151 0.13 -1.95 19.16
C VAL A 151 0.03 -3.05 20.22
N GLN A 152 -1.16 -3.64 20.40
CA GLN A 152 -1.37 -4.74 21.35
C GLN A 152 -0.54 -5.97 21.00
N ALA A 153 -0.37 -6.30 19.73
CA ALA A 153 0.49 -7.40 19.30
C ALA A 153 1.94 -7.19 19.78
N PHE A 154 2.51 -6.00 19.57
CA PHE A 154 3.86 -5.68 20.05
C PHE A 154 3.97 -5.67 21.57
N LEU A 155 2.99 -5.10 22.27
CA LEU A 155 2.95 -5.10 23.74
C LEU A 155 2.91 -6.54 24.32
N ASN A 156 2.27 -7.47 23.60
CA ASN A 156 2.21 -8.89 23.96
C ASN A 156 3.40 -9.71 23.43
N GLY A 157 4.44 -9.07 22.89
CA GLY A 157 5.69 -9.71 22.51
C GLY A 157 5.76 -10.22 21.07
N ALA A 158 4.76 -9.92 20.22
CA ALA A 158 4.93 -10.08 18.78
C ALA A 158 6.07 -9.18 18.30
N LYS A 159 6.81 -9.64 17.28
CA LYS A 159 7.95 -8.90 16.71
C LYS A 159 7.68 -8.36 15.33
N LEU A 160 6.48 -8.60 14.80
CA LEU A 160 6.12 -8.31 13.42
C LEU A 160 4.64 -7.92 13.39
N ALA A 161 4.35 -6.83 12.69
CA ALA A 161 3.01 -6.44 12.26
C ALA A 161 3.08 -6.00 10.80
N ARG A 162 1.99 -6.20 10.05
CA ARG A 162 1.89 -5.84 8.64
C ARG A 162 0.62 -5.03 8.40
N GLU A 163 0.61 -4.29 7.30
CA GLU A 163 -0.53 -3.48 6.87
C GLU A 163 -1.06 -2.59 8.01
N VAL A 164 -0.15 -1.91 8.72
CA VAL A 164 -0.46 -1.12 9.92
C VAL A 164 -0.91 0.27 9.50
N PRO A 165 -2.18 0.68 9.74
CA PRO A 165 -2.63 2.01 9.38
C PRO A 165 -2.01 3.05 10.31
N ILE A 166 -1.55 4.16 9.75
CA ILE A 166 -1.03 5.31 10.47
C ILE A 166 -1.69 6.58 9.96
N PHE A 167 -1.91 7.55 10.83
CA PHE A 167 -2.57 8.80 10.45
C PHE A 167 -2.26 9.92 11.44
N GLY A 168 -2.34 11.17 10.97
CA GLY A 168 -2.09 12.35 11.79
C GLY A 168 -1.77 13.59 10.96
N PHE A 169 -1.21 14.60 11.63
CA PHE A 169 -0.75 15.86 11.02
C PHE A 169 0.78 15.92 11.02
N PRO A 170 1.45 15.47 9.96
CA PRO A 170 2.91 15.40 9.94
C PRO A 170 3.56 16.77 9.66
N LEU A 171 4.76 16.96 10.20
CA LEU A 171 5.73 18.00 9.80
C LEU A 171 5.16 19.43 9.79
N GLU A 172 4.40 19.76 10.84
CA GLU A 172 3.80 21.08 11.07
C GLU A 172 2.86 21.55 9.94
N GLN A 173 2.37 20.63 9.11
CA GLN A 173 1.34 20.93 8.12
C GLN A 173 -0.06 20.69 8.72
N ASP A 174 -1.00 21.55 8.38
CA ASP A 174 -2.41 21.50 8.78
C ASP A 174 -3.25 20.55 7.90
N VAL A 175 -2.62 19.58 7.24
CA VAL A 175 -3.29 18.61 6.37
C VAL A 175 -3.24 17.24 7.03
N PHE A 176 -4.41 16.65 7.27
CA PHE A 176 -4.51 15.31 7.83
C PHE A 176 -4.03 14.28 6.78
N MET A 177 -3.18 13.36 7.20
CA MET A 177 -2.64 12.31 6.34
C MET A 177 -2.97 10.93 6.84
N VAL A 178 -3.12 10.00 5.90
CA VAL A 178 -3.29 8.57 6.13
C VAL A 178 -2.21 7.80 5.38
N GLY A 179 -1.63 6.80 6.02
CA GLY A 179 -0.70 5.86 5.43
C GLY A 179 -1.01 4.44 5.85
N LEU A 180 -0.47 3.48 5.10
CA LEU A 180 -0.51 2.07 5.41
C LEU A 180 0.93 1.58 5.39
N ILE A 181 1.43 1.12 6.53
CA ILE A 181 2.81 0.63 6.66
C ILE A 181 2.80 -0.87 6.37
N ASP A 182 3.44 -1.28 5.28
CA ASP A 182 3.51 -2.69 4.86
C ASP A 182 4.05 -3.61 5.96
N GLU A 183 5.10 -3.18 6.67
CA GLU A 183 5.73 -3.97 7.71
C GLU A 183 6.35 -3.10 8.81
N LEU A 184 6.04 -3.43 10.06
CA LEU A 184 6.78 -3.00 11.25
C LEU A 184 7.41 -4.23 11.88
N SER A 185 8.73 -4.18 12.10
CA SER A 185 9.45 -5.28 12.74
C SER A 185 10.34 -4.79 13.88
N GLN A 186 10.31 -5.51 15.00
CA GLN A 186 11.16 -5.23 16.15
C GLN A 186 12.50 -5.96 16.00
N MET A 187 13.52 -5.21 15.59
CA MET A 187 14.91 -5.68 15.51
C MET A 187 15.57 -5.68 16.89
N CYS A 188 15.03 -6.43 17.86
CA CYS A 188 15.68 -6.63 19.15
C CYS A 188 15.70 -8.11 19.51
N THR A 189 16.84 -8.75 19.26
CA THR A 189 17.15 -10.14 19.57
C THR A 189 18.15 -10.29 20.72
N GLN A 190 18.51 -9.19 21.41
CA GLN A 190 19.37 -9.31 22.59
C GLN A 190 18.60 -10.02 23.70
N ALA A 191 18.94 -11.30 23.89
CA ALA A 191 18.63 -12.02 25.11
C ALA A 191 19.14 -11.20 26.29
N LEU A 192 18.29 -11.02 27.31
CA LEU A 192 18.68 -10.37 28.54
C LEU A 192 19.91 -11.10 29.10
N SER A 193 21.06 -10.44 29.09
CA SER A 193 22.31 -10.91 29.66
C SER A 193 22.82 -9.82 30.56
N ALA A 194 22.47 -9.91 31.84
CA ALA A 194 22.91 -8.99 32.88
C ALA A 194 23.52 -9.79 34.03
N ASN A 195 24.73 -9.45 34.43
CA ASN A 195 25.46 -10.10 35.52
C ASN A 195 25.29 -9.37 36.86
N ASN A 196 24.71 -8.17 36.84
CA ASN A 196 24.43 -7.35 38.01
C ASN A 196 23.17 -6.50 37.78
N LEU A 197 22.71 -5.84 38.85
CA LEU A 197 21.50 -5.02 38.83
C LEU A 197 21.65 -3.80 37.91
N ASP A 198 22.84 -3.19 37.83
CA ASP A 198 23.07 -2.01 37.00
C ASP A 198 22.91 -2.37 35.50
N GLU A 199 23.52 -3.48 35.05
CA GLU A 199 23.35 -4.02 33.69
C GLU A 199 21.88 -4.37 33.38
N LEU A 200 21.13 -4.87 34.37
CA LEU A 200 19.70 -5.16 34.22
C LEU A 200 18.88 -3.87 34.08
N MET A 201 19.15 -2.86 34.89
CA MET A 201 18.47 -1.58 34.85
C MET A 201 18.76 -0.83 33.54
N ASP A 202 20.00 -0.85 33.07
CA ASP A 202 20.39 -0.30 31.76
C ASP A 202 19.64 -0.98 30.61
N TYR A 203 19.57 -2.33 30.63
CA TYR A 203 18.79 -3.07 29.66
C TYR A 203 17.30 -2.70 29.70
N VAL A 204 16.70 -2.62 30.90
CA VAL A 204 15.27 -2.29 31.07
C VAL A 204 14.98 -0.87 30.58
N PHE A 205 15.82 0.12 30.92
CA PHE A 205 15.64 1.50 30.46
C PHE A 205 15.85 1.65 28.96
N MET A 206 16.87 0.99 28.39
CA MET A 206 17.05 0.92 26.94
C MET A 206 15.81 0.31 26.27
N ARG A 207 15.28 -0.80 26.80
CA ARG A 207 14.05 -1.43 26.28
C ARG A 207 12.85 -0.49 26.38
N MET A 208 12.67 0.22 27.48
CA MET A 208 11.59 1.21 27.65
C MET A 208 11.68 2.34 26.63
N GLN A 209 12.87 2.85 26.33
CA GLN A 209 13.08 3.87 25.31
C GLN A 209 12.80 3.35 23.89
N MET A 210 13.09 2.08 23.62
CA MET A 210 12.85 1.44 22.31
C MET A 210 11.38 1.11 22.04
N LEU A 211 10.48 1.23 23.01
CA LEU A 211 9.04 0.96 22.83
C LEU A 211 8.31 2.06 22.04
N THR A 212 8.92 3.24 21.87
CA THR A 212 8.19 4.43 21.38
C THR A 212 8.68 4.99 20.05
N CYS A 213 9.77 4.46 19.47
CA CYS A 213 10.36 5.05 18.27
C CYS A 213 10.70 4.01 17.19
N VAL A 214 10.20 4.25 15.98
CA VAL A 214 10.75 3.66 14.75
C VAL A 214 12.02 4.44 14.44
N ASN A 215 13.18 3.78 14.48
CA ASN A 215 14.47 4.44 14.33
C ASN A 215 15.28 3.98 13.11
N ARG A 216 14.78 3.00 12.36
CA ARG A 216 15.43 2.45 11.15
C ARG A 216 14.39 2.19 10.07
N LEU A 217 14.72 2.52 8.83
CA LEU A 217 13.90 2.25 7.66
C LEU A 217 14.66 1.34 6.72
N PHE A 218 13.95 0.40 6.10
CA PHE A 218 14.53 -0.52 5.13
C PHE A 218 13.66 -0.64 3.91
N ILE A 219 14.31 -0.86 2.77
CA ILE A 219 13.67 -1.37 1.56
C ILE A 219 14.11 -2.83 1.42
N GLU A 220 13.13 -3.73 1.34
CA GLU A 220 13.33 -5.15 1.08
C GLU A 220 12.94 -5.46 -0.36
N TYR A 221 13.88 -6.04 -1.12
CA TYR A 221 13.63 -6.56 -2.46
C TYR A 221 13.37 -8.05 -2.36
N VAL A 222 12.14 -8.46 -2.64
CA VAL A 222 11.70 -9.86 -2.59
C VAL A 222 11.48 -10.37 -4.01
N HIS A 223 12.04 -11.54 -4.32
CA HIS A 223 11.84 -12.17 -5.61
C HIS A 223 10.39 -12.63 -5.77
N GLN A 224 9.74 -12.28 -6.88
CA GLN A 224 8.29 -12.47 -7.05
C GLN A 224 7.86 -13.95 -7.05
N ASP A 225 8.68 -14.87 -7.55
CA ASP A 225 8.32 -16.28 -7.64
C ASP A 225 8.74 -17.07 -6.40
N SER A 226 10.03 -16.99 -6.01
CA SER A 226 10.56 -17.76 -4.87
C SER A 226 10.16 -17.18 -3.52
N LYS A 227 9.70 -15.92 -3.47
CA LYS A 227 9.40 -15.16 -2.25
C LYS A 227 10.60 -14.96 -1.32
N GLU A 228 11.80 -15.20 -1.83
CA GLU A 228 13.04 -15.02 -1.08
C GLU A 228 13.47 -13.54 -1.10
N THR A 229 13.99 -13.08 0.02
CA THR A 229 14.63 -11.78 0.14
C THR A 229 15.94 -11.77 -0.64
N LEU A 230 15.99 -10.98 -1.71
CA LEU A 230 17.19 -10.77 -2.53
C LEU A 230 18.14 -9.78 -1.87
N LEU A 231 17.60 -8.70 -1.31
CA LEU A 231 18.37 -7.60 -0.73
C LEU A 231 17.53 -6.84 0.30
N GLN A 232 18.15 -6.48 1.41
CA GLN A 232 17.64 -5.47 2.33
C GLN A 232 18.59 -4.28 2.33
N LYS A 233 18.07 -3.09 2.05
CA LYS A 233 18.84 -1.84 2.04
C LYS A 233 18.30 -0.91 3.11
N GLU A 234 19.17 -0.50 4.03
CA GLU A 234 18.84 0.54 5.02
C GLU A 234 18.72 1.90 4.32
N VAL A 235 17.68 2.64 4.68
CA VAL A 235 17.39 3.98 4.17
C VAL A 235 17.51 4.96 5.33
N THR A 236 18.30 5.99 5.11
CA THR A 236 18.46 7.08 6.08
C THR A 236 17.25 8.01 6.01
N PHE A 237 16.63 8.26 7.16
CA PHE A 237 15.61 9.30 7.30
C PHE A 237 16.28 10.63 7.64
N CYS A 238 16.01 11.66 6.84
CA CYS A 238 16.40 13.04 7.10
C CYS A 238 15.14 13.88 7.20
N GLU A 239 14.79 14.31 8.41
CA GLU A 239 13.56 15.08 8.66
C GLU A 239 13.53 16.39 7.88
N GLU A 240 14.68 17.07 7.73
CA GLU A 240 14.77 18.32 6.99
C GLU A 240 14.46 18.13 5.50
N ASP A 241 15.01 17.08 4.88
CA ASP A 241 14.79 16.80 3.46
C ASP A 241 13.35 16.39 3.16
N VAL A 242 12.78 15.56 4.05
CA VAL A 242 11.36 15.15 3.95
C VAL A 242 10.46 16.37 4.16
N SER A 243 10.72 17.21 5.17
CA SER A 243 9.95 18.42 5.44
C SER A 243 9.99 19.40 4.28
N ARG A 244 11.17 19.62 3.69
CA ARG A 244 11.35 20.49 2.52
C ARG A 244 10.54 19.99 1.33
N SER A 245 10.67 18.71 1.01
CA SER A 245 9.96 18.08 -0.11
C SER A 245 8.45 18.07 0.11
N PHE A 246 8.02 17.69 1.31
CA PHE A 246 6.61 17.67 1.70
C PHE A 246 5.98 19.06 1.65
N GLY A 247 6.68 20.09 2.14
CA GLY A 247 6.25 21.48 2.03
C GLY A 247 6.09 21.95 0.58
N HIS A 248 7.01 21.57 -0.32
CA HIS A 248 6.90 21.86 -1.76
C HIS A 248 5.65 21.21 -2.37
N TYR A 249 5.38 19.95 -2.04
CA TYR A 249 4.22 19.22 -2.52
C TYR A 249 2.90 19.78 -1.97
N MET A 250 2.87 20.22 -0.71
CA MET A 250 1.68 20.83 -0.10
C MET A 250 1.29 22.16 -0.75
N ARG A 251 2.23 22.91 -1.35
CA ARG A 251 1.90 24.13 -2.09
C ARG A 251 0.98 23.85 -3.27
N PHE A 252 1.15 22.72 -3.96
CA PHE A 252 0.22 22.31 -5.01
C PHE A 252 -1.17 22.01 -4.42
N TRP A 253 -1.25 21.16 -3.38
CA TRP A 253 -2.53 20.78 -2.77
C TRP A 253 -3.34 21.96 -2.24
N ARG A 254 -2.66 22.99 -1.72
CA ARG A 254 -3.27 24.26 -1.27
C ARG A 254 -3.59 25.24 -2.41
N GLY A 255 -3.29 24.91 -3.67
CA GLY A 255 -3.51 25.80 -4.81
C GLY A 255 -2.54 26.98 -4.90
N HIS A 256 -1.43 26.95 -4.15
CA HIS A 256 -0.38 27.97 -4.21
C HIS A 256 0.64 27.74 -5.33
N ARG A 257 0.53 26.62 -6.04
CA ARG A 257 1.42 26.24 -7.14
C ARG A 257 0.68 25.35 -8.14
N GLU A 258 0.97 25.53 -9.43
CA GLU A 258 0.56 24.63 -10.51
C GLU A 258 1.40 23.34 -10.51
N VAL A 259 0.93 22.29 -11.17
CA VAL A 259 1.71 21.04 -11.29
C VAL A 259 3.02 21.24 -12.02
N GLU A 260 4.03 20.49 -11.57
CA GLU A 260 5.33 20.39 -12.22
C GLU A 260 5.48 19.01 -12.90
N GLY A 261 6.02 19.00 -14.12
CA GLY A 261 6.49 17.76 -14.73
C GLY A 261 7.84 17.34 -14.14
N VAL A 262 8.36 16.21 -14.61
CA VAL A 262 9.66 15.68 -14.14
C VAL A 262 10.82 16.63 -14.47
N ASP A 263 11.90 16.56 -13.72
CA ASP A 263 13.14 17.22 -14.15
C ASP A 263 13.67 16.61 -15.45
N ILE A 264 14.49 17.38 -16.19
CA ILE A 264 15.02 16.93 -17.48
C ILE A 264 15.90 15.69 -17.30
N GLU A 265 16.66 15.61 -16.21
CA GLU A 265 17.47 14.43 -15.86
C GLU A 265 16.60 13.19 -15.58
N GLU A 266 15.33 13.39 -15.21
CA GLU A 266 14.36 12.34 -14.90
C GLU A 266 13.40 12.03 -16.05
N ALA A 267 13.61 12.60 -17.24
CA ALA A 267 12.75 12.38 -18.40
C ALA A 267 12.60 10.90 -18.82
N TRP A 268 13.49 10.01 -18.34
CA TRP A 268 13.37 8.57 -18.50
C TRP A 268 12.06 8.01 -17.88
N LYS A 269 11.53 8.64 -16.82
CA LYS A 269 10.23 8.29 -16.22
C LYS A 269 9.09 8.38 -17.24
N CYS A 270 9.18 9.29 -18.20
CA CYS A 270 8.17 9.46 -19.23
C CYS A 270 8.06 8.26 -20.17
N GLN A 271 9.11 7.43 -20.33
CA GLN A 271 9.09 6.30 -21.27
C GLN A 271 8.07 5.23 -20.90
N LYS A 272 7.75 5.09 -19.61
CA LYS A 272 6.79 4.13 -19.07
C LYS A 272 5.51 4.80 -18.58
N CYS A 273 5.31 6.08 -18.88
CA CYS A 273 4.15 6.83 -18.44
C CYS A 273 2.97 6.58 -19.39
N ASP A 274 1.84 6.13 -18.86
CA ASP A 274 0.63 5.86 -19.66
C ASP A 274 0.09 7.11 -20.35
N PHE A 275 0.34 8.29 -19.79
CA PHE A 275 -0.06 9.58 -20.35
C PHE A 275 0.98 10.18 -21.31
N ASN A 276 2.03 9.44 -21.68
CA ASN A 276 3.13 9.95 -22.51
C ASN A 276 2.64 10.65 -23.79
N SER A 277 1.63 10.08 -24.45
CA SER A 277 1.07 10.57 -25.72
C SER A 277 0.29 11.89 -25.59
N VAL A 278 -0.24 12.21 -24.42
CA VAL A 278 -1.09 13.39 -24.15
C VAL A 278 -0.45 14.37 -23.17
N CYS A 279 0.80 14.15 -22.79
CA CYS A 279 1.47 14.93 -21.75
C CYS A 279 1.88 16.32 -22.23
N GLU A 280 1.14 17.33 -21.80
CA GLU A 280 1.36 18.75 -22.16
C GLU A 280 2.76 19.24 -21.74
N TRP A 281 3.26 18.80 -20.59
CA TRP A 281 4.60 19.14 -20.14
C TRP A 281 5.68 18.68 -21.13
N ARG A 282 5.55 17.47 -21.69
CA ARG A 282 6.51 16.95 -22.69
C ARG A 282 6.45 17.75 -23.98
N GLU A 283 5.25 18.09 -24.42
CA GLU A 283 5.07 18.93 -25.60
C GLU A 283 5.73 20.31 -25.42
N LYS A 284 5.44 20.98 -24.30
CA LYS A 284 6.03 22.27 -23.96
C LYS A 284 7.56 22.22 -23.92
N LYS A 285 8.14 21.20 -23.27
CA LYS A 285 9.60 21.03 -23.23
C LYS A 285 10.19 20.79 -24.61
N ALA A 286 9.59 19.93 -25.43
CA ALA A 286 10.05 19.69 -26.80
C ALA A 286 10.08 20.99 -27.62
N GLN A 287 9.05 21.84 -27.49
CA GLN A 287 8.99 23.15 -28.13
C GLN A 287 10.08 24.12 -27.62
N GLU A 288 10.31 24.18 -26.31
CA GLU A 288 11.39 24.99 -25.71
C GLU A 288 12.77 24.60 -26.26
N TYR A 289 13.07 23.30 -26.37
CA TYR A 289 14.32 22.80 -26.96
C TYR A 289 14.45 23.12 -28.44
N ALA A 290 13.40 22.89 -29.23
CA ALA A 290 13.38 23.22 -30.65
C ALA A 290 13.66 24.72 -30.88
N ASN A 291 13.06 25.58 -30.06
CA ASN A 291 13.28 27.03 -30.11
C ASN A 291 14.71 27.42 -29.69
N ARG A 292 15.27 26.78 -28.67
CA ARG A 292 16.66 27.01 -28.23
C ARG A 292 17.66 26.63 -29.33
N ASN A 293 17.46 25.49 -29.98
CA ASN A 293 18.32 25.04 -31.09
C ASN A 293 18.21 25.98 -32.30
N ARG A 294 17.00 26.44 -32.65
CA ARG A 294 16.79 27.46 -33.70
C ARG A 294 17.52 28.77 -33.39
N ARG A 295 17.52 29.22 -32.13
CA ARG A 295 18.25 30.43 -31.71
C ARG A 295 19.76 30.25 -31.82
N LYS A 296 20.29 29.11 -31.35
CA LYS A 296 21.73 28.79 -31.48
C LYS A 296 22.18 28.73 -32.94
N ASN A 297 21.39 28.13 -33.82
CA ASN A 297 21.70 28.04 -35.25
C ASN A 297 21.56 29.37 -36.02
N LYS A 298 20.91 30.39 -35.44
CA LYS A 298 20.85 31.75 -35.99
C LYS A 298 21.99 32.66 -35.51
N LEU A 299 22.73 32.24 -34.49
CA LEU A 299 23.86 32.96 -33.88
C LEU A 299 25.23 32.43 -34.35
N LEU A 300 25.22 31.38 -35.18
CA LEU A 300 26.36 30.80 -35.90
C LEU A 300 26.25 31.19 -37.37
#